data_AF-A0AAJ1KCK3-F1
#
_entry.id   AF-A0AAJ1KCK3-F1
#
_cell.length_a   1.000
_cell.length_b   1.000
_cell.length_c   1.000
_cell.angle_alpha   90.00
_cell.angle_beta   90.00
_cell.angle_gamma   90.00
#
_symmetry.space_group_name_H-M   'P 1'
#
loop_
_entity.id
_entity.type
_entity.pdbx_description
1 polymer ?
#
loop_
_entity_poly.entity_id
_entity_poly.type
_entity_poly.pdbx_seq_one_letter_code
_entity_poly.pdbx_strand_id
1 'polypeptide(L)'
;MSTTVTVACKLPHGLVLRLHEMVEQNEPTAGGSFRKVKRAQVIGEPVVLKGYLRRFDRRKEPAPMAQDSDYALTYGVDADFFKKWLEQNKDLDAVRNNLVWAHTETDMVEGFIKEHEAQKSGLEPIDPHNLPRGIQAYKADAAA
;
A
#
# COMPACT_ATOMS: atom_id res chain seq x y z
N MET A 1 -2.44 7.56 -27.39
CA MET A 1 -3.06 6.70 -26.35
C MET A 1 -2.10 6.72 -25.18
N SER A 2 -2.56 7.08 -23.98
CA SER A 2 -1.71 6.97 -22.79
C SER A 2 -1.43 5.48 -22.54
N THR A 3 -0.17 5.14 -22.33
CA THR A 3 0.22 3.77 -21.97
C THR A 3 -0.29 3.48 -20.56
N THR A 4 -0.93 2.33 -20.37
CA THR A 4 -1.40 1.90 -19.05
C THR A 4 -0.56 0.72 -18.54
N VAL A 5 -0.53 0.57 -17.22
CA VAL A 5 0.15 -0.52 -16.52
C VAL A 5 -0.82 -1.26 -15.61
N THR A 6 -0.51 -2.53 -15.39
CA THR A 6 -1.10 -3.34 -14.33
C THR A 6 -0.20 -3.24 -13.11
N VAL A 7 -0.77 -2.79 -11.98
CA VAL A 7 -0.05 -2.60 -10.72
C VAL A 7 -0.42 -3.70 -9.75
N ALA A 8 0.59 -4.42 -9.25
CA ALA A 8 0.51 -5.37 -8.16
C ALA A 8 0.77 -4.69 -6.81
N CYS A 9 -0.08 -4.97 -5.82
CA CYS A 9 0.02 -4.40 -4.47
C CYS A 9 -0.13 -5.49 -3.40
N LYS A 10 0.92 -5.70 -2.60
CA LYS A 10 0.96 -6.66 -1.49
C LYS A 10 0.63 -6.05 -0.14
N LEU A 11 -0.05 -4.90 -0.13
CA LEU A 11 -0.55 -4.33 1.13
C LEU A 11 -2.01 -4.73 1.35
N PRO A 12 -2.37 -5.19 2.55
CA PRO A 12 -3.70 -5.75 2.81
C PRO A 12 -4.83 -4.78 2.52
N HIS A 13 -4.62 -3.51 2.83
CA HIS A 13 -5.59 -2.43 2.69
C HIS A 13 -5.50 -1.68 1.35
N GLY A 14 -4.51 -2.00 0.51
CA GLY A 14 -4.22 -1.24 -0.71
C GLY A 14 -3.54 0.09 -0.43
N LEU A 15 -3.52 0.98 -1.42
CA LEU A 15 -2.91 2.31 -1.31
C LEU A 15 -3.69 3.34 -2.12
N VAL A 16 -3.67 4.59 -1.65
CA VAL A 16 -4.14 5.73 -2.44
C VAL A 16 -2.93 6.54 -2.89
N LEU A 17 -2.61 6.43 -4.17
CA LEU A 17 -1.48 7.11 -4.79
C LEU A 17 -1.86 8.56 -5.09
N ARG A 18 -1.00 9.48 -4.68
CA ARG A 18 -1.16 10.92 -4.88
C ARG A 18 0.16 11.51 -5.34
N LEU A 19 0.11 12.35 -6.36
CA LEU A 19 1.24 13.17 -6.77
C LEU A 19 1.19 14.50 -6.03
N HIS A 20 2.37 15.01 -5.70
CA HIS A 20 2.51 16.31 -5.03
C HIS A 20 3.44 17.22 -5.81
N GLU A 21 3.13 18.52 -5.83
CA GLU A 21 4.01 19.57 -6.31
C GLU A 21 4.30 20.58 -5.20
N MET A 22 5.51 21.13 -5.21
CA MET A 22 5.92 22.15 -4.25
C MET A 22 5.44 23.52 -4.73
N VAL A 23 4.37 24.04 -4.12
CA VAL A 23 3.78 25.33 -4.46
C VAL A 23 4.18 26.38 -3.42
N GLU A 24 4.50 27.61 -3.86
CA GLU A 24 4.71 28.73 -2.94
C GLU A 24 3.37 29.16 -2.33
N GLN A 25 3.27 29.05 -1.02
CA GLN A 25 2.11 29.50 -0.26
C GLN A 25 2.52 30.59 0.73
N ASN A 26 1.68 31.62 0.84
CA ASN A 26 1.85 32.68 1.83
C ASN A 26 1.28 32.21 3.17
N GLU A 27 2.16 32.05 4.16
CA GLU A 27 1.79 31.69 5.52
C GLU A 27 1.84 32.93 6.42
N PRO A 28 0.75 33.28 7.13
CA PRO A 28 0.74 34.44 8.01
C PRO A 28 1.64 34.21 9.21
N THR A 29 2.51 35.18 9.50
CA THR A 29 3.42 35.15 10.66
C THR A 29 2.82 36.03 11.78
N ALA A 30 3.13 35.69 13.04
CA ALA A 30 2.75 36.51 14.19
C ALA A 30 3.31 37.94 14.01
N GLY A 31 2.42 38.91 13.72
CA GLY A 31 2.78 40.29 13.35
C GLY A 31 2.14 40.81 12.05
N GLY A 32 1.32 40.00 11.35
CA GLY A 32 0.55 40.46 10.18
C GLY A 32 1.33 40.46 8.85
N SER A 33 2.58 39.98 8.85
CA SER A 33 3.38 39.77 7.64
C SER A 33 3.21 38.35 7.11
N PHE A 34 3.44 38.14 5.82
CA PHE A 34 3.40 36.82 5.18
C PHE A 34 4.81 36.30 4.93
N ARG A 35 5.05 35.03 5.27
CA ARG A 35 6.25 34.28 4.86
C ARG A 35 5.89 33.38 3.68
N LYS A 36 6.72 33.41 2.62
CA LYS A 36 6.64 32.42 1.55
C LYS A 36 7.20 31.09 2.04
N VAL A 37 6.37 30.05 2.01
CA VAL A 37 6.75 28.68 2.36
C VAL A 37 6.41 27.77 1.17
N LYS A 38 7.33 26.87 0.82
CA LYS A 38 7.05 25.82 -0.17
C LYS A 38 6.23 24.72 0.53
N ARG A 39 4.99 24.51 0.11
CA ARG A 39 4.13 23.44 0.61
C ARG A 39 3.84 22.44 -0.50
N ALA A 40 3.89 21.17 -0.15
CA ALA A 40 3.51 20.09 -1.06
C ALA A 40 1.98 20.09 -1.20
N GLN A 41 1.48 20.34 -2.40
CA GLN A 41 0.07 20.31 -2.74
C GLN A 41 -0.23 19.10 -3.62
N VAL A 42 -1.32 18.38 -3.33
CA VAL A 42 -1.78 17.26 -4.17
C VAL A 42 -2.21 17.80 -5.53
N ILE A 43 -1.73 17.16 -6.59
CA ILE A 43 -2.10 17.48 -7.97
C ILE A 43 -2.78 16.29 -8.64
N GLY A 44 -3.78 16.59 -9.48
CA GLY A 44 -4.53 15.59 -10.22
C GLY A 44 -5.45 14.71 -9.37
N GLU A 45 -6.00 13.68 -10.00
CA GLU A 45 -6.88 12.72 -9.34
C GLU A 45 -6.06 11.59 -8.67
N PRO A 46 -6.38 11.22 -7.42
CA PRO A 46 -5.74 10.08 -6.78
C PRO A 46 -6.09 8.75 -7.45
N VAL A 47 -5.13 7.83 -7.52
CA VAL A 47 -5.34 6.45 -7.99
C VAL A 47 -5.42 5.51 -6.80
N VAL A 48 -6.46 4.67 -6.75
CA VAL A 48 -6.65 3.69 -5.68
C VAL A 48 -6.14 2.32 -6.14
N LEU A 49 -5.06 1.85 -5.54
CA LEU A 49 -4.61 0.47 -5.65
C LEU A 49 -5.43 -0.42 -4.72
N LYS A 50 -5.84 -1.57 -5.23
CA LYS A 50 -6.52 -2.60 -4.44
C LYS A 50 -5.56 -3.21 -3.42
N GLY A 51 -6.11 -3.67 -2.30
CA GLY A 51 -5.43 -4.53 -1.34
C GLY A 51 -5.92 -5.97 -1.45
N TYR A 52 -5.12 -6.91 -0.96
CA TYR A 52 -5.44 -8.34 -1.07
C TYR A 52 -6.46 -8.82 -0.03
N LEU A 53 -6.67 -8.08 1.07
CA LEU A 53 -7.72 -8.46 2.02
C LEU A 53 -9.09 -8.17 1.43
N ARG A 54 -9.87 -9.23 1.20
CA ARG A 54 -11.31 -9.09 1.02
C ARG A 54 -11.93 -8.52 2.30
N ARG A 55 -12.89 -7.61 2.15
CA ARG A 55 -13.74 -7.23 3.29
C ARG A 55 -14.55 -8.46 3.71
N PHE A 56 -14.51 -8.79 4.99
CA PHE A 56 -15.27 -9.90 5.56
C PHE A 56 -16.11 -9.38 6.73
N ASP A 57 -17.32 -9.93 6.90
CA ASP A 57 -18.20 -9.56 8.02
C ASP A 57 -17.84 -10.43 9.22
N ARG A 58 -17.15 -9.85 10.20
CA ARG A 58 -16.69 -10.54 11.41
C ARG A 58 -17.83 -11.16 12.25
N ARG A 59 -19.09 -10.76 12.01
CA ARG A 59 -20.28 -11.35 12.65
C ARG A 59 -20.78 -12.60 11.93
N LYS A 60 -20.47 -12.75 10.63
CA LYS A 60 -20.98 -13.82 9.76
C LYS A 60 -19.91 -14.86 9.43
N GLU A 61 -18.66 -14.44 9.35
CA GLU A 61 -17.53 -15.32 9.09
C GLU A 61 -16.36 -14.97 10.02
N PRO A 62 -15.60 -15.98 10.49
CA PRO A 62 -14.35 -15.72 11.20
C PRO A 62 -13.42 -14.92 10.28
N ALA A 63 -12.50 -14.16 10.88
CA ALA A 63 -11.46 -13.52 10.09
C ALA A 63 -10.80 -14.58 9.21
N PRO A 64 -10.69 -14.35 7.88
CA PRO A 64 -10.01 -15.30 7.02
C PRO A 64 -8.67 -15.57 7.69
N MET A 65 -8.39 -16.85 7.93
CA MET A 65 -7.06 -17.29 8.34
C MET A 65 -6.05 -16.71 7.36
N ALA A 66 -4.78 -16.59 7.75
CA ALA A 66 -3.69 -16.27 6.83
C ALA A 66 -3.58 -17.38 5.77
N GLN A 67 -4.51 -17.42 4.83
CA GLN A 67 -4.31 -18.02 3.54
C GLN A 67 -3.48 -17.01 2.76
N ASP A 68 -2.42 -17.52 2.17
CA ASP A 68 -1.35 -16.86 1.43
C ASP A 68 -1.68 -15.41 1.04
N SER A 69 -0.88 -14.47 1.55
CA SER A 69 -0.99 -13.06 1.17
C SER A 69 -0.53 -12.90 -0.27
N ASP A 70 -1.47 -12.91 -1.21
CA ASP A 70 -1.19 -12.67 -2.61
C ASP A 70 -1.16 -11.17 -2.93
N TYR A 71 -0.64 -10.79 -4.09
CA TYR A 71 -0.72 -9.41 -4.58
C TYR A 71 -2.12 -9.12 -5.13
N ALA A 72 -2.66 -7.95 -4.83
CA ALA A 72 -3.85 -7.45 -5.49
C ALA A 72 -3.49 -6.72 -6.79
N LEU A 73 -4.16 -7.06 -7.88
CA LEU A 73 -3.96 -6.45 -9.20
C LEU A 73 -4.93 -5.28 -9.43
N THR A 74 -4.37 -4.15 -9.84
CA THR A 74 -5.10 -2.97 -10.29
C THR A 74 -4.73 -2.68 -11.74
N TYR A 75 -5.70 -2.83 -12.65
CA TYR A 75 -5.50 -2.66 -14.09
C TYR A 75 -5.76 -1.23 -14.55
N GLY A 76 -5.15 -0.84 -15.66
CA GLY A 76 -5.47 0.41 -16.35
C GLY A 76 -4.93 1.68 -15.66
N VAL A 77 -3.90 1.56 -14.84
CA VAL A 77 -3.25 2.71 -14.20
C VAL A 77 -2.40 3.43 -15.24
N ASP A 78 -2.47 4.76 -15.29
CA ASP A 78 -1.64 5.56 -16.20
C ASP A 78 -0.13 5.38 -15.90
N ALA A 79 0.66 5.04 -16.93
CA ALA A 79 2.06 4.69 -16.76
C ALA A 79 2.92 5.90 -16.32
N ASP A 80 2.65 7.08 -16.87
CA ASP A 80 3.40 8.30 -16.56
C ASP A 80 3.12 8.76 -15.14
N PHE A 81 1.85 8.69 -14.70
CA PHE A 81 1.45 8.91 -13.32
C PHE A 81 2.20 7.96 -12.36
N PHE A 82 2.18 6.66 -12.64
CA PHE A 82 2.78 5.66 -11.75
C PHE A 82 4.30 5.82 -11.67
N LYS A 83 4.96 6.12 -12.79
CA LYS A 83 6.40 6.41 -12.82
C LYS A 83 6.75 7.63 -11.96
N LYS A 84 6.02 8.74 -12.12
CA LYS A 84 6.21 9.94 -11.27
C LYS A 84 5.98 9.63 -9.79
N TRP A 85 4.98 8.80 -9.50
CA TRP A 85 4.70 8.41 -8.12
C TRP A 85 5.85 7.57 -7.52
N LEU A 86 6.42 6.63 -8.27
CA LEU A 86 7.60 5.86 -7.86
C LEU A 86 8.81 6.78 -7.62
N GLU A 87 9.05 7.77 -8.47
CA GLU A 87 10.13 8.74 -8.28
C GLU A 87 9.97 9.55 -7.00
N GLN A 88 8.75 10.00 -6.69
CA GLN A 88 8.44 10.73 -5.46
C GLN A 88 8.52 9.85 -4.20
N ASN A 89 8.25 8.55 -4.33
CA ASN A 89 8.12 7.62 -3.20
C ASN A 89 9.18 6.50 -3.21
N LYS A 90 10.32 6.71 -3.89
CA LYS A 90 11.41 5.73 -3.99
C LYS A 90 11.94 5.24 -2.64
N ASP A 91 11.75 6.08 -1.60
CA ASP A 91 12.20 5.82 -0.24
C ASP A 91 11.14 5.14 0.64
N LEU A 92 9.93 4.94 0.12
CA LEU A 92 8.86 4.23 0.80
C LEU A 92 9.21 2.75 0.88
N ASP A 93 9.07 2.14 2.06
CA ASP A 93 9.40 0.72 2.28
C ASP A 93 8.59 -0.21 1.37
N ALA A 94 7.35 0.16 1.01
CA ALA A 94 6.54 -0.59 0.06
C ALA A 94 7.12 -0.63 -1.36
N VAL A 95 7.84 0.42 -1.77
CA VAL A 95 8.53 0.48 -3.05
C VAL A 95 9.87 -0.26 -2.96
N ARG A 96 10.65 0.00 -1.91
CA ARG A 96 11.97 -0.63 -1.71
C ARG A 96 11.90 -2.14 -1.57
N ASN A 97 10.88 -2.62 -0.87
CA ASN A 97 10.67 -4.05 -0.63
C ASN A 97 9.79 -4.67 -1.71
N ASN A 98 9.62 -4.10 -2.90
CA ASN A 98 8.88 -4.74 -4.00
C ASN A 98 7.43 -5.13 -3.64
N LEU A 99 6.80 -4.44 -2.69
CA LEU A 99 5.41 -4.67 -2.30
C LEU A 99 4.44 -3.97 -3.26
N VAL A 100 4.92 -2.98 -3.99
CA VAL A 100 4.20 -2.30 -5.07
C VAL A 100 5.05 -2.35 -6.33
N TRP A 101 4.55 -3.01 -7.37
CA TRP A 101 5.27 -3.20 -8.63
C TRP A 101 4.30 -3.13 -9.81
N ALA A 102 4.78 -2.74 -11.00
CA ALA A 102 3.91 -2.65 -12.16
C ALA A 102 4.64 -2.93 -13.47
N HIS A 103 3.87 -3.42 -14.45
CA HIS A 103 4.33 -3.60 -15.83
C HIS A 103 3.18 -3.36 -16.82
N THR A 104 3.51 -3.09 -18.07
CA THR A 104 2.51 -2.89 -19.15
C THR A 104 1.80 -4.19 -19.52
N GLU A 105 2.53 -5.30 -19.48
CA GLU A 105 2.02 -6.64 -19.77
C GLU A 105 1.61 -7.35 -18.48
N THR A 106 0.36 -7.82 -18.41
CA THR A 106 -0.18 -8.52 -17.24
C THR A 106 0.57 -9.82 -16.95
N ASP A 107 0.99 -10.56 -17.97
CA ASP A 107 1.70 -11.84 -17.82
C ASP A 107 3.02 -11.68 -17.05
N MET A 108 3.72 -10.56 -17.26
CA MET A 108 4.94 -10.22 -16.52
C MET A 108 4.64 -9.92 -15.05
N VAL A 109 3.48 -9.33 -14.76
CA VAL A 109 3.02 -9.09 -13.39
C VAL A 109 2.67 -10.41 -12.69
N GLU A 110 2.00 -11.32 -13.37
CA GLU A 110 1.71 -12.64 -12.81
C GLU A 110 2.99 -13.46 -12.57
N GLY A 111 3.96 -13.38 -13.48
CA GLY A 111 5.28 -13.97 -13.29
C GLY A 111 6.00 -13.42 -12.05
N PHE A 112 6.03 -12.09 -11.91
CA PHE A 112 6.59 -11.41 -10.75
C PHE A 112 5.93 -11.84 -9.43
N ILE A 113 4.61 -11.97 -9.41
CA ILE A 113 3.84 -12.41 -8.24
C ILE A 113 4.27 -13.81 -7.80
N LYS A 114 4.39 -14.75 -8.75
CA LYS A 114 4.82 -16.12 -8.46
C LYS A 114 6.25 -16.17 -7.92
N GLU A 115 7.14 -15.35 -8.46
CA GLU A 115 8.54 -15.25 -7.98
C GLU A 115 8.63 -14.65 -6.56
N HIS A 116 7.70 -13.77 -6.19
CA HIS A 116 7.69 -13.04 -4.91
C HIS A 116 6.57 -13.49 -3.95
N GLU A 117 6.04 -14.70 -4.14
CA GLU A 117 4.98 -15.26 -3.31
C GLU A 117 5.39 -15.34 -1.83
N ALA A 118 6.61 -15.83 -1.57
CA ALA A 118 7.19 -15.97 -0.24
C ALA A 118 7.54 -14.64 0.47
N GLN A 119 7.54 -13.53 -0.27
CA GLN A 119 7.83 -12.22 0.30
C GLN A 119 6.71 -11.79 1.25
N LYS A 120 7.05 -11.27 2.43
CA LYS A 120 6.08 -10.79 3.42
C LYS A 120 6.07 -9.27 3.49
N SER A 121 4.88 -8.69 3.57
CA SER A 121 4.60 -7.29 3.90
C SER A 121 4.78 -6.99 5.40
N GLY A 122 4.69 -8.01 6.26
CA GLY A 122 4.69 -7.85 7.73
C GLY A 122 3.32 -7.46 8.31
N LEU A 123 2.31 -7.31 7.45
CA LEU A 123 0.93 -7.02 7.83
C LEU A 123 0.00 -8.22 7.59
N GLU A 124 0.59 -9.41 7.40
CA GLU A 124 -0.16 -10.66 7.30
C GLU A 124 -0.87 -10.97 8.63
N PRO A 125 -2.03 -11.67 8.60
CA PRO A 125 -2.64 -12.17 9.81
C PRO A 125 -1.66 -13.10 10.55
N ILE A 126 -1.56 -12.95 11.87
CA ILE A 126 -0.69 -13.79 12.70
C ILE A 126 -1.31 -15.19 12.81
N ASP A 127 -0.47 -16.22 12.64
CA ASP A 127 -0.83 -17.60 12.92
C ASP A 127 -0.90 -17.82 14.45
N PRO A 128 -2.08 -18.15 15.02
CA PRO A 128 -2.24 -18.41 16.45
C PRO A 128 -1.42 -19.60 16.96
N HIS A 129 -1.05 -20.54 16.08
CA HIS A 129 -0.26 -21.73 16.43
C HIS A 129 1.25 -21.49 16.32
N ASN A 130 1.67 -20.41 15.67
CA ASN A 130 3.07 -20.06 15.48
C ASN A 130 3.32 -18.58 15.80
N LEU A 131 3.14 -18.23 17.07
CA LEU A 131 3.21 -16.86 17.54
C LEU A 131 4.65 -16.32 17.53
N PRO A 132 4.87 -15.06 17.09
CA PRO A 132 6.15 -14.38 17.22
C PRO A 132 6.59 -14.26 18.69
N ARG A 133 7.90 -14.21 18.90
CA ARG A 133 8.51 -14.08 20.23
C ARG A 133 7.95 -12.84 20.96
N GLY A 134 7.44 -13.04 22.17
CA GLY A 134 6.86 -11.99 23.01
C GLY A 134 5.32 -11.88 22.94
N ILE A 135 4.66 -12.69 22.11
CA ILE A 135 3.20 -12.78 22.03
C ILE A 135 2.77 -14.16 22.52
N GLN A 136 1.73 -14.22 23.35
CA GLN A 136 1.15 -15.47 23.85
C GLN A 136 -0.37 -15.45 23.65
N ALA A 137 -0.94 -16.61 23.33
CA ALA A 137 -2.39 -16.77 23.34
C ALA A 137 -2.90 -16.62 24.77
N TYR A 138 -4.01 -15.89 24.92
CA TYR A 138 -4.71 -15.80 26.20
C TYR A 138 -5.19 -17.21 26.61
N LYS A 139 -4.77 -17.69 27.78
CA LYS A 139 -5.28 -18.92 28.39
C LYS A 139 -6.33 -18.53 29.42
N ALA A 140 -7.57 -18.99 29.24
CA ALA A 140 -8.69 -18.61 30.10
C ALA A 140 -8.62 -19.25 31.52
N ASP A 141 -7.72 -20.21 31.75
CA ASP A 141 -7.67 -21.04 32.96
C ASP A 141 -6.89 -20.41 34.13
N ALA A 142 -7.07 -19.12 34.39
CA ALA A 142 -6.48 -18.44 35.55
C ALA A 142 -7.43 -17.46 36.26
N ALA A 143 -8.74 -17.57 36.00
CA ALA A 143 -9.78 -16.81 36.69
C ALA A 143 -10.88 -17.77 37.18
N ALA A 144 -10.53 -18.62 38.15
CA ALA A 144 -11.47 -19.38 38.99
C ALA A 144 -10.93 -19.38 40.42
#